data_AF-A0A913ZGC1-F1
#
_entry.id   AF-A0A913ZGC1-F1
#
_cell.length_a   1.000
_cell.length_b   1.000
_cell.length_c   1.000
_cell.angle_alpha   90.00
_cell.angle_beta   90.00
_cell.angle_gamma   90.00
#
_symmetry.space_group_name_H-M   'P 1'
#
loop_
_entity.id
_entity.type
_entity.pdbx_description
1 polymer ?
#
loop_
_entity_poly.entity_id
_entity_poly.type
_entity_poly.pdbx_seq_one_letter_code
_entity_poly.pdbx_strand_id
1 'polypeptide(L)'
;MAEENLALRVFQTFVGLVGICGNGLVCVVIAKVRFMHTLTNAFIFNQALIDLLGSLLVLLSSLLPIPDPIPPGASGVLLCKLWVSNFFIWGLFIASTFNLAAVTLERYLAIVFPFRYQLLATRKKAIAVILGVWISAFLFNSYGQFIYYYEAGQCKSKLVAHPQALGVAVFVVTYFIPVIIMLIAYVHIAVILKKGAGRIQPGPEAAGPSTGQAPEGQGESLMRARRNTFKTLIIVCVAFTVCWTPNEVIFFLFNLGVAVDFTSVVYIVSVAFVASNSCLNPFIYAIKYKQFRKALRTLFGRSGETLQPVTSVSKDCA
;
A
#
# COMPACT_ATOMS: atom_id res chain seq x y z
N MET A 1 6.00 -15.29 -28.83
CA MET A 1 5.05 -15.98 -27.94
C MET A 1 5.70 -16.86 -26.86
N ALA A 2 6.44 -17.94 -27.18
CA ALA A 2 7.03 -18.81 -26.15
C ALA A 2 8.11 -18.11 -25.29
N GLU A 3 8.99 -17.32 -25.91
CA GLU A 3 10.03 -16.54 -25.21
C GLU A 3 9.46 -15.34 -24.43
N GLU A 4 8.45 -14.65 -24.98
CA GLU A 4 7.76 -13.54 -24.28
C GLU A 4 7.02 -14.03 -23.03
N ASN A 5 6.42 -15.21 -23.10
CA ASN A 5 5.80 -15.87 -21.94
C ASN A 5 6.85 -16.28 -20.89
N LEU A 6 8.06 -16.66 -21.32
CA LEU A 6 9.15 -16.98 -20.40
C LEU A 6 9.66 -15.73 -19.68
N ALA A 7 9.90 -14.63 -20.41
CA ALA A 7 10.37 -13.37 -19.83
C ALA A 7 9.39 -12.81 -18.78
N LEU A 8 8.08 -12.82 -19.09
CA LEU A 8 7.05 -12.40 -18.15
C LEU A 8 7.01 -13.31 -16.90
N ARG A 9 7.12 -14.63 -17.07
CA ARG A 9 7.17 -15.57 -15.94
C ARG A 9 8.38 -15.33 -15.05
N VAL A 10 9.58 -15.24 -15.64
CA VAL A 10 10.83 -14.95 -14.90
C VAL A 10 10.70 -13.65 -14.13
N PHE A 11 10.14 -12.61 -14.75
CA PHE A 11 9.90 -11.33 -14.10
C PHE A 11 8.91 -11.44 -12.93
N GLN A 12 7.76 -12.10 -13.12
CA GLN A 12 6.77 -12.31 -12.06
C GLN A 12 7.33 -13.13 -10.90
N THR A 13 8.13 -14.18 -11.18
CA THR A 13 8.83 -14.95 -10.16
C THR A 13 9.79 -14.06 -9.37
N PHE A 14 10.58 -13.23 -10.05
CA PHE A 14 11.50 -12.28 -9.39
C PHE A 14 10.75 -11.28 -8.50
N VAL A 15 9.73 -10.60 -9.02
CA VAL A 15 8.91 -9.65 -8.27
C VAL A 15 8.23 -10.33 -7.08
N GLY A 16 7.68 -11.52 -7.28
CA GLY A 16 7.04 -12.31 -6.23
C GLY A 16 8.00 -12.62 -5.08
N LEU A 17 9.21 -13.10 -5.38
CA LEU A 17 10.23 -13.40 -4.36
C LEU A 17 10.68 -12.14 -3.60
N VAL A 18 11.00 -11.08 -4.33
CA VAL A 18 11.43 -9.80 -3.71
C VAL A 18 10.30 -9.22 -2.84
N GLY A 19 9.06 -9.27 -3.33
CA GLY A 19 7.88 -8.81 -2.61
C GLY A 19 7.61 -9.62 -1.34
N ILE A 20 7.75 -10.95 -1.38
CA ILE A 20 7.60 -11.81 -0.20
C ILE A 20 8.66 -11.49 0.84
N CYS A 21 9.95 -11.48 0.45
CA CYS A 21 11.05 -11.22 1.38
C CYS A 21 10.97 -9.80 1.96
N GLY A 22 10.78 -8.80 1.11
CA GLY A 22 10.75 -7.39 1.52
C GLY A 22 9.57 -7.07 2.43
N ASN A 23 8.35 -7.42 2.02
CA ASN A 23 7.16 -7.12 2.82
C ASN A 23 7.08 -8.01 4.07
N GLY A 24 7.53 -9.26 4.00
CA GLY A 24 7.71 -10.12 5.17
C GLY A 24 8.63 -9.48 6.21
N LEU A 25 9.77 -8.93 5.78
CA LEU A 25 10.67 -8.19 6.67
C LEU A 25 9.99 -6.96 7.29
N VAL A 26 9.23 -6.18 6.51
CA VAL A 26 8.49 -5.03 7.03
C VAL A 26 7.50 -5.46 8.13
N CYS A 27 6.74 -6.53 7.88
CA CYS A 27 5.82 -7.10 8.86
C CYS A 27 6.55 -7.53 10.14
N VAL A 28 7.67 -8.27 10.02
CA VAL A 28 8.46 -8.72 11.17
C VAL A 28 8.99 -7.55 11.99
N VAL A 29 9.59 -6.54 11.33
CA VAL A 29 10.15 -5.36 12.01
C VAL A 29 9.07 -4.61 12.80
N ILE A 30 7.92 -4.33 12.19
CA ILE A 30 6.84 -3.61 12.87
C ILE A 30 6.25 -4.46 14.00
N ALA A 31 6.08 -5.76 13.80
CA ALA A 31 5.53 -6.65 14.83
C ALA A 31 6.45 -6.78 16.05
N LYS A 32 7.77 -6.95 15.84
CA LYS A 32 8.74 -7.23 16.91
C LYS A 32 9.25 -5.97 17.63
N VAL A 33 9.30 -4.82 16.97
CA VAL A 33 9.92 -3.61 17.54
C VAL A 33 8.86 -2.70 18.18
N ARG A 34 8.79 -2.70 19.51
CA ARG A 34 7.74 -2.01 20.30
C ARG A 34 7.54 -0.53 19.96
N PHE A 35 8.60 0.25 19.74
CA PHE A 35 8.45 1.67 19.41
C PHE A 35 7.84 1.91 18.02
N MET A 36 7.74 0.88 17.19
CA MET A 36 7.04 0.94 15.90
C MET A 36 5.52 0.77 16.04
N HIS A 37 4.97 0.49 17.23
CA HIS A 37 3.52 0.29 17.40
C HIS A 37 2.74 1.60 17.46
N THR A 38 2.64 2.29 16.32
CA THR A 38 1.86 3.52 16.12
C THR A 38 0.70 3.30 15.15
N LEU A 39 -0.30 4.19 15.15
CA LEU A 39 -1.45 4.08 14.23
C LEU A 39 -1.02 4.04 12.76
N THR A 40 -0.16 4.95 12.32
CA THR A 40 0.36 4.92 10.94
C THR A 40 1.15 3.66 10.64
N ASN A 41 1.94 3.14 11.58
CA ASN A 41 2.65 1.88 11.35
C ASN A 41 1.71 0.67 11.31
N ALA A 42 0.51 0.75 11.91
CA ALA A 42 -0.52 -0.28 11.71
C ALA A 42 -1.03 -0.29 10.26
N PHE A 43 -1.21 0.88 9.63
CA PHE A 43 -1.55 0.95 8.21
C PHE A 43 -0.39 0.55 7.29
N ILE A 44 0.86 0.87 7.65
CA ILE A 44 2.05 0.40 6.91
C ILE A 44 2.19 -1.13 7.04
N PHE A 45 1.91 -1.69 8.21
CA PHE A 45 1.84 -3.14 8.40
C PHE A 45 0.74 -3.76 7.54
N ASN A 46 -0.46 -3.15 7.50
CA ASN A 46 -1.54 -3.61 6.63
C ASN A 46 -1.14 -3.55 5.14
N GLN A 47 -0.47 -2.47 4.72
CA GLN A 47 0.09 -2.34 3.37
C GLN A 47 1.04 -3.50 3.05
N ALA A 48 2.02 -3.75 3.93
CA ALA A 48 2.97 -4.82 3.76
C ALA A 48 2.30 -6.21 3.75
N LEU A 49 1.24 -6.42 4.55
CA LEU A 49 0.49 -7.66 4.53
C LEU A 49 -0.26 -7.88 3.20
N ILE A 50 -0.91 -6.84 2.68
CA ILE A 50 -1.58 -6.88 1.36
C ILE A 50 -0.56 -7.20 0.27
N ASP A 51 0.56 -6.47 0.26
CA ASP A 51 1.61 -6.62 -0.74
C ASP A 51 2.34 -7.97 -0.63
N LEU A 52 2.50 -8.52 0.58
CA LEU A 52 3.04 -9.86 0.83
C LEU A 52 2.12 -10.94 0.25
N LEU A 53 0.81 -10.88 0.54
CA LEU A 53 -0.16 -11.83 -0.01
C LEU A 53 -0.26 -11.70 -1.54
N GLY A 54 -0.22 -10.47 -2.06
CA GLY A 54 -0.24 -10.21 -3.49
C GLY A 54 0.99 -10.79 -4.18
N SER A 55 2.17 -10.59 -3.60
CA SER A 55 3.43 -11.13 -4.12
C SER A 55 3.48 -12.66 -4.06
N LEU A 56 2.89 -13.27 -3.02
CA LEU A 56 2.70 -14.72 -2.96
C LEU A 56 1.82 -15.23 -4.11
N LEU A 57 0.68 -14.58 -4.38
CA LEU A 57 -0.19 -14.99 -5.48
C LEU A 57 0.44 -14.77 -6.86
N VAL A 58 1.19 -13.68 -7.05
CA VAL A 58 1.97 -13.44 -8.28
C VAL A 58 3.06 -14.49 -8.47
N LEU A 59 3.75 -14.87 -7.40
CA LEU A 59 4.73 -15.97 -7.47
C LEU A 59 4.03 -17.28 -7.86
N LEU A 60 2.93 -17.61 -7.19
CA LEU A 60 2.18 -18.84 -7.47
C LEU A 60 1.61 -18.84 -8.90
N SER A 61 1.12 -17.71 -9.42
CA SER A 61 0.64 -17.64 -10.82
C SER A 61 1.77 -17.81 -11.84
N SER A 62 3.00 -17.42 -11.49
CA SER A 62 4.19 -17.65 -12.34
C SER A 62 4.66 -19.10 -12.34
N LEU A 63 4.44 -19.84 -11.24
CA LEU A 63 4.94 -21.20 -11.03
C LEU A 63 3.91 -22.29 -11.37
N LEU A 64 2.63 -22.01 -11.15
CA LEU A 64 1.55 -22.98 -11.35
C LEU A 64 0.96 -22.84 -12.76
N PRO A 65 1.20 -23.82 -13.65
CA PRO A 65 0.59 -23.80 -14.98
C PRO A 65 -0.93 -23.97 -14.87
N ILE A 66 -1.66 -23.26 -15.74
CA ILE A 66 -3.10 -23.45 -15.88
C ILE A 66 -3.33 -24.72 -16.70
N PRO A 67 -4.18 -25.67 -16.24
CA PRO A 67 -4.55 -26.84 -17.02
C PRO A 67 -5.25 -26.43 -18.32
N ASP A 68 -4.87 -27.06 -19.43
CA ASP A 68 -5.52 -26.90 -20.73
C ASP A 68 -5.83 -28.30 -21.32
N PRO A 69 -7.10 -28.73 -21.34
CA PRO A 69 -8.30 -27.99 -20.93
C PRO A 69 -8.47 -27.88 -19.40
N ILE A 70 -9.18 -26.83 -18.96
CA ILE A 70 -9.64 -26.68 -17.57
C ILE A 70 -10.59 -27.84 -17.21
N PRO A 71 -10.46 -28.46 -16.02
CA PRO A 71 -11.30 -29.59 -15.61
C PRO A 71 -12.81 -29.28 -15.67
N PRO A 72 -13.67 -30.23 -16.06
CA PRO A 72 -15.11 -30.00 -16.06
C PRO A 72 -15.69 -29.97 -14.64
N GLY A 73 -16.89 -29.38 -14.50
CA GLY A 73 -17.65 -29.33 -13.25
C GLY A 73 -17.30 -28.14 -12.36
N ALA A 74 -17.66 -28.23 -11.07
CA ALA A 74 -17.55 -27.13 -10.12
C ALA A 74 -16.10 -26.66 -9.88
N SER A 75 -15.13 -27.58 -9.93
CA SER A 75 -13.70 -27.27 -9.79
C SER A 75 -13.19 -26.39 -10.93
N GLY A 76 -13.61 -26.66 -12.18
CA GLY A 76 -13.28 -25.82 -13.33
C GLY A 76 -13.88 -24.42 -13.26
N VAL A 77 -15.14 -24.33 -12.80
CA VAL A 77 -15.80 -23.05 -12.58
C VAL A 77 -15.07 -22.24 -11.50
N LEU A 78 -14.73 -22.85 -10.37
CA LEU A 78 -13.96 -22.20 -9.30
C LEU A 78 -12.57 -21.78 -9.77
N LEU A 79 -11.86 -22.64 -10.50
CA LEU A 79 -10.54 -22.33 -11.05
C LEU A 79 -10.62 -21.13 -12.00
N CYS A 80 -11.59 -21.11 -12.91
CA CYS A 80 -11.81 -20.01 -13.84
C CYS A 80 -12.12 -18.70 -13.08
N LYS A 81 -13.08 -18.77 -12.14
CA LYS A 81 -13.61 -17.59 -11.43
C LYS A 81 -12.66 -17.00 -10.40
N LEU A 82 -11.83 -17.81 -9.75
CA LEU A 82 -10.96 -17.37 -8.65
C LEU A 82 -9.49 -17.24 -9.05
N TRP A 83 -8.97 -18.17 -9.85
CA TRP A 83 -7.55 -18.24 -10.20
C TRP A 83 -7.25 -17.64 -11.56
N VAL A 84 -7.87 -18.15 -12.64
CA VAL A 84 -7.59 -17.73 -14.02
C VAL A 84 -8.00 -16.27 -14.25
N SER A 85 -9.09 -15.82 -13.63
CA SER A 85 -9.52 -14.42 -13.63
C SER A 85 -8.62 -13.48 -12.81
N ASN A 86 -7.65 -14.01 -12.07
CA ASN A 86 -6.81 -13.29 -11.11
C ASN A 86 -7.61 -12.54 -10.02
N PHE A 87 -8.77 -13.09 -9.62
CA PHE A 87 -9.67 -12.44 -8.65
C PHE A 87 -8.95 -11.97 -7.38
N PHE A 88 -8.19 -12.84 -6.73
CA PHE A 88 -7.52 -12.47 -5.49
C PHE A 88 -6.38 -11.45 -5.69
N ILE A 89 -5.65 -11.53 -6.80
CA ILE A 89 -4.58 -10.57 -7.12
C ILE A 89 -5.17 -9.17 -7.33
N TRP A 90 -6.20 -9.04 -8.16
CA TRP A 90 -6.88 -7.76 -8.39
C TRP A 90 -7.53 -7.21 -7.12
N GLY A 91 -8.15 -8.06 -6.30
CA GLY A 91 -8.71 -7.67 -5.01
C GLY A 91 -7.66 -7.09 -4.06
N LEU A 92 -6.48 -7.71 -3.97
CA LEU A 92 -5.36 -7.22 -3.16
C LEU A 92 -4.77 -5.92 -3.71
N PHE A 93 -4.68 -5.79 -5.03
CA PHE A 93 -4.24 -4.55 -5.65
C PHE A 93 -5.18 -3.38 -5.36
N ILE A 94 -6.50 -3.59 -5.43
CA ILE A 94 -7.48 -2.57 -5.04
C ILE A 94 -7.37 -2.25 -3.53
N ALA A 95 -7.21 -3.28 -2.69
CA ALA A 95 -7.01 -3.10 -1.25
C ALA A 95 -5.75 -2.27 -0.96
N SER A 96 -4.67 -2.50 -1.71
CA SER A 96 -3.42 -1.74 -1.63
C SER A 96 -3.65 -0.26 -1.95
N THR A 97 -4.38 0.05 -3.03
CA THR A 97 -4.76 1.43 -3.36
C THR A 97 -5.62 2.09 -2.29
N PHE A 98 -6.66 1.41 -1.81
CA PHE A 98 -7.54 1.95 -0.77
C PHE A 98 -6.80 2.16 0.56
N ASN A 99 -5.85 1.29 0.90
CA ASN A 99 -5.00 1.47 2.07
C ASN A 99 -4.05 2.66 1.91
N LEU A 100 -3.47 2.90 0.72
CA LEU A 100 -2.65 4.10 0.46
C LEU A 100 -3.46 5.40 0.62
N ALA A 101 -4.70 5.43 0.12
CA ALA A 101 -5.61 6.55 0.33
C ALA A 101 -5.92 6.74 1.83
N ALA A 102 -6.20 5.65 2.56
CA ALA A 102 -6.45 5.69 4.00
C ALA A 102 -5.24 6.20 4.79
N VAL A 103 -4.03 5.73 4.49
CA VAL A 103 -2.77 6.24 5.06
C VAL A 103 -2.63 7.73 4.80
N THR A 104 -2.92 8.17 3.58
CA THR A 104 -2.80 9.58 3.19
C THR A 104 -3.79 10.46 3.96
N LEU A 105 -5.05 10.04 4.09
CA LEU A 105 -6.06 10.73 4.89
C LEU A 105 -5.70 10.75 6.38
N GLU A 106 -5.17 9.64 6.90
CA GLU A 106 -4.73 9.56 8.29
C GLU A 106 -3.57 10.54 8.56
N ARG A 107 -2.60 10.64 7.64
CA ARG A 107 -1.52 11.64 7.71
C ARG A 107 -2.05 13.07 7.58
N TYR A 108 -3.00 13.28 6.70
CA TYR A 108 -3.66 14.56 6.52
C TYR A 108 -4.31 15.03 7.82
N LEU A 109 -5.11 14.18 8.47
CA LEU A 109 -5.71 14.48 9.76
C LEU A 109 -4.66 14.74 10.84
N ALA A 110 -3.59 13.94 10.90
CA ALA A 110 -2.53 14.07 11.92
C ALA A 110 -1.72 15.36 11.82
N ILE A 111 -1.57 15.94 10.62
CA ILE A 111 -0.75 17.13 10.37
C ILE A 111 -1.61 18.40 10.30
N VAL A 112 -2.76 18.34 9.61
CA VAL A 112 -3.63 19.50 9.39
C VAL A 112 -4.53 19.77 10.59
N PHE A 113 -4.99 18.73 11.28
CA PHE A 113 -5.93 18.85 12.41
C PHE A 113 -5.41 18.12 13.67
N PRO A 114 -4.26 18.53 14.23
CA PRO A 114 -3.57 17.77 15.28
C PRO A 114 -4.41 17.54 16.55
N PHE A 115 -5.21 18.52 17.00
CA PHE A 115 -6.09 18.37 18.17
C PHE A 115 -7.25 17.41 17.91
N ARG A 116 -7.90 17.52 16.74
CA ARG A 116 -8.96 16.57 16.36
C ARG A 116 -8.40 15.17 16.19
N TYR A 117 -7.20 15.01 15.64
CA TYR A 117 -6.56 13.73 15.49
C TYR A 117 -6.31 13.05 16.85
N GLN A 118 -5.87 13.79 17.88
CA GLN A 118 -5.70 13.22 19.23
C GLN A 118 -7.00 12.66 19.81
N LEU A 119 -8.14 13.28 19.51
CA LEU A 119 -9.46 12.82 19.97
C LEU A 119 -10.04 11.70 19.09
N LEU A 120 -9.81 11.76 17.78
CA LEU A 120 -10.47 10.87 16.81
C LEU A 120 -9.66 9.62 16.49
N ALA A 121 -8.33 9.68 16.52
CA ALA A 121 -7.47 8.61 16.06
C ALA A 121 -7.25 7.58 17.16
N THR A 122 -8.10 6.54 17.16
CA THR A 122 -8.01 5.41 18.09
C THR A 122 -7.67 4.12 17.36
N ARG A 123 -7.04 3.17 18.06
CA ARG A 123 -6.69 1.86 17.50
C ARG A 123 -7.92 1.09 16.99
N LYS A 124 -9.05 1.18 17.71
CA LYS A 124 -10.32 0.55 17.30
C LYS A 124 -10.81 1.09 15.97
N LYS A 125 -10.80 2.41 15.78
CA LYS A 125 -11.18 3.06 14.52
C LYS A 125 -10.21 2.72 13.39
N ALA A 126 -8.90 2.68 13.66
CA ALA A 126 -7.92 2.27 12.65
C ALA A 126 -8.13 0.82 12.19
N ILE A 127 -8.43 -0.11 13.11
CA ILE A 127 -8.78 -1.50 12.76
C ILE A 127 -10.06 -1.54 11.91
N ALA A 128 -11.08 -0.76 12.28
CA ALA A 128 -12.31 -0.68 11.49
C ALA A 128 -12.06 -0.17 10.06
N VAL A 129 -11.20 0.85 9.90
CA VAL A 129 -10.78 1.34 8.57
C VAL A 129 -10.05 0.25 7.79
N ILE A 130 -9.11 -0.45 8.42
CA ILE A 130 -8.38 -1.56 7.79
C ILE A 130 -9.35 -2.64 7.30
N LEU A 131 -10.27 -3.11 8.16
CA LEU A 131 -11.29 -4.09 7.76
C LEU A 131 -12.17 -3.57 6.62
N GLY A 132 -12.55 -2.29 6.68
CA GLY A 132 -13.30 -1.62 5.62
C GLY A 132 -12.55 -1.63 4.28
N VAL A 133 -11.23 -1.43 4.29
CA VAL A 133 -10.39 -1.52 3.08
C VAL A 133 -10.48 -2.90 2.45
N TRP A 134 -10.34 -3.97 3.23
CA TRP A 134 -10.44 -5.35 2.73
C TRP A 134 -11.83 -5.64 2.15
N ILE A 135 -12.89 -5.33 2.92
CA ILE A 135 -14.27 -5.60 2.50
C ILE A 135 -14.61 -4.81 1.24
N SER A 136 -14.34 -3.51 1.22
CA SER A 136 -14.68 -2.66 0.06
C SER A 136 -13.90 -3.05 -1.20
N ALA A 137 -12.62 -3.42 -1.07
CA ALA A 137 -11.81 -3.84 -2.21
C ALA A 137 -12.32 -5.13 -2.86
N PHE A 138 -12.57 -6.18 -2.06
CA PHE A 138 -13.08 -7.45 -2.57
C PHE A 138 -14.54 -7.37 -3.02
N LEU A 139 -15.36 -6.57 -2.34
CA LEU A 139 -16.73 -6.30 -2.78
C LEU A 139 -16.73 -5.60 -4.13
N PHE A 140 -15.89 -4.58 -4.32
CA PHE A 140 -15.77 -3.91 -5.61
C PHE A 140 -15.30 -4.90 -6.68
N ASN A 141 -14.21 -5.62 -6.42
CA ASN A 141 -13.63 -6.60 -7.36
C ASN A 141 -14.59 -7.76 -7.74
N SER A 142 -15.67 -7.97 -6.98
CA SER A 142 -16.67 -9.01 -7.28
C SER A 142 -17.35 -8.82 -8.63
N TYR A 143 -17.30 -7.62 -9.24
CA TYR A 143 -17.82 -7.40 -10.60
C TYR A 143 -17.20 -8.37 -11.63
N GLY A 144 -15.93 -8.76 -11.45
CA GLY A 144 -15.24 -9.70 -12.35
C GLY A 144 -15.92 -11.07 -12.40
N GLN A 145 -16.64 -11.46 -11.35
CA GLN A 145 -17.35 -12.74 -11.26
C GLN A 145 -18.55 -12.85 -12.20
N PHE A 146 -19.01 -11.71 -12.74
CA PHE A 146 -20.07 -11.63 -13.74
C PHE A 146 -19.53 -11.54 -15.18
N ILE A 147 -18.23 -11.25 -15.33
CA ILE A 147 -17.52 -11.11 -16.60
C ILE A 147 -16.92 -12.45 -17.04
N TYR A 148 -16.22 -13.13 -16.13
CA TYR A 148 -15.55 -14.40 -16.43
C TYR A 148 -16.49 -15.60 -16.26
N TYR A 149 -16.47 -16.50 -17.24
CA TYR A 149 -17.28 -17.72 -17.25
C TYR A 149 -16.50 -18.91 -17.84
N TYR A 150 -16.84 -20.10 -17.35
CA TYR A 150 -16.28 -21.35 -17.84
C TYR A 150 -17.16 -21.89 -18.97
N GLU A 151 -16.54 -22.29 -20.09
CA GLU A 151 -17.22 -22.90 -21.23
C GLU A 151 -16.29 -23.87 -21.94
N ALA A 152 -16.71 -25.13 -22.08
CA ALA A 152 -16.03 -26.16 -22.87
C ALA A 152 -14.51 -26.28 -22.60
N GLY A 153 -14.10 -26.37 -21.33
CA GLY A 153 -12.70 -26.52 -20.94
C GLY A 153 -11.88 -25.23 -20.99
N GLN A 154 -12.52 -24.07 -21.26
CA GLN A 154 -11.86 -22.78 -21.36
C GLN A 154 -12.48 -21.76 -20.40
N CYS A 155 -11.66 -20.84 -19.89
CA CYS A 155 -12.14 -19.70 -19.10
C CYS A 155 -12.21 -18.47 -20.02
N LYS A 156 -13.43 -18.08 -20.36
CA LYS A 156 -13.70 -16.97 -21.27
C LYS A 156 -14.15 -15.74 -20.50
N SER A 157 -13.91 -14.57 -21.06
CA SER A 157 -14.54 -13.32 -20.63
C SER A 157 -15.63 -12.96 -21.62
N LYS A 158 -16.73 -12.37 -21.13
CA LYS A 158 -17.73 -11.78 -22.03
C LYS A 158 -17.05 -10.66 -22.81
N LEU A 159 -16.84 -10.85 -24.12
CA LEU A 159 -16.40 -9.80 -25.02
C LEU A 159 -17.40 -8.64 -24.89
N VAL A 160 -16.87 -7.43 -24.74
CA VAL A 160 -17.55 -6.20 -24.32
C VAL A 160 -18.88 -5.97 -25.07
N ALA A 161 -19.98 -6.52 -24.53
CA ALA A 161 -21.36 -6.11 -24.80
C ALA A 161 -21.98 -5.46 -23.54
N HIS A 162 -21.15 -5.13 -22.54
CA HIS A 162 -21.52 -4.40 -21.33
C HIS A 162 -20.92 -3.00 -21.35
N PRO A 163 -21.59 -2.02 -20.72
CA PRO A 163 -21.41 -0.62 -21.05
C PRO A 163 -20.01 -0.16 -20.68
N GLN A 164 -19.39 0.63 -21.56
CA GLN A 164 -18.16 1.41 -21.33
C GLN A 164 -18.16 2.05 -19.92
N ALA A 165 -19.34 2.38 -19.41
CA ALA A 165 -19.59 2.84 -18.04
C ALA A 165 -18.99 1.97 -16.92
N LEU A 166 -19.00 0.62 -17.01
CA LEU A 166 -18.45 -0.23 -15.94
C LEU A 166 -16.93 -0.12 -15.87
N GLY A 167 -16.23 -0.23 -17.00
CA GLY A 167 -14.77 -0.08 -17.04
C GLY A 167 -14.31 1.33 -16.66
N VAL A 168 -15.06 2.35 -17.09
CA VAL A 168 -14.84 3.74 -16.64
C VAL A 168 -15.06 3.86 -15.13
N ALA A 169 -16.10 3.25 -14.56
CA ALA A 169 -16.34 3.25 -13.13
C ALA A 169 -15.21 2.55 -12.35
N VAL A 170 -14.68 1.43 -12.88
CA VAL A 170 -13.51 0.74 -12.31
C VAL A 170 -12.32 1.69 -12.27
N PHE A 171 -11.90 2.25 -13.42
CA PHE A 171 -10.80 3.21 -13.48
C PHE A 171 -10.99 4.39 -12.51
N VAL A 172 -12.20 4.95 -12.46
CA VAL A 172 -12.50 6.11 -11.60
C VAL A 172 -12.34 5.76 -10.12
N VAL A 173 -12.90 4.63 -9.69
CA VAL A 173 -12.93 4.24 -8.27
C VAL A 173 -11.59 3.66 -7.81
N THR A 174 -10.94 2.83 -8.62
CA THR A 174 -9.72 2.11 -8.21
C THR A 174 -8.45 2.90 -8.47
N TYR A 175 -8.49 3.96 -9.29
CA TYR A 175 -7.31 4.73 -9.64
C TYR A 175 -7.51 6.25 -9.53
N PHE A 176 -8.44 6.83 -10.28
CA PHE A 176 -8.56 8.29 -10.38
C PHE A 176 -8.88 8.98 -9.05
N ILE A 177 -9.94 8.54 -8.36
CA ILE A 177 -10.36 9.10 -7.07
C ILE A 177 -9.23 8.96 -6.02
N PRO A 178 -8.64 7.77 -5.79
CA PRO A 178 -7.51 7.62 -4.88
C PRO A 178 -6.34 8.57 -5.18
N VAL A 179 -5.92 8.67 -6.46
CA VAL A 179 -4.81 9.55 -6.85
C VAL A 179 -5.13 11.02 -6.59
N ILE A 180 -6.35 11.47 -6.91
CA ILE A 180 -6.78 12.85 -6.66
C ILE A 180 -6.84 13.15 -5.16
N ILE A 181 -7.38 12.24 -4.34
CA ILE A 181 -7.39 12.37 -2.88
C ILE A 181 -5.96 12.51 -2.35
N MET A 182 -5.05 11.64 -2.79
CA MET A 182 -3.65 11.67 -2.37
C MET A 182 -2.96 12.98 -2.78
N LEU A 183 -3.17 13.41 -4.02
CA LEU A 183 -2.59 14.64 -4.56
C LEU A 183 -3.06 15.87 -3.76
N ILE A 184 -4.37 16.05 -3.61
CA ILE A 184 -4.94 17.20 -2.89
C ILE A 184 -4.44 17.22 -1.44
N ALA A 185 -4.50 16.07 -0.75
CA ALA A 185 -4.06 15.96 0.64
C ALA A 185 -2.58 16.34 0.78
N TYR A 186 -1.70 15.80 -0.07
CA TYR A 186 -0.27 16.07 0.02
C TYR A 186 0.13 17.49 -0.39
N VAL A 187 -0.51 18.06 -1.42
CA VAL A 187 -0.32 19.47 -1.77
C VAL A 187 -0.71 20.37 -0.59
N HIS A 188 -1.87 20.12 0.03
CA HIS A 188 -2.32 20.94 1.16
C HIS A 188 -1.40 20.80 2.38
N ILE A 189 -0.96 19.57 2.70
CA ILE A 189 0.02 19.35 3.77
C ILE A 189 1.33 20.07 3.47
N ALA A 190 1.83 20.01 2.24
CA ALA A 190 3.07 20.70 1.85
C ALA A 190 2.95 22.23 2.01
N VAL A 191 1.82 22.81 1.62
CA VAL A 191 1.53 24.24 1.81
C VAL A 191 1.50 24.61 3.29
N ILE A 192 0.81 23.85 4.14
CA ILE A 192 0.74 24.11 5.59
C ILE A 192 2.12 24.01 6.23
N LEU A 193 2.90 22.99 5.90
CA LEU A 193 4.24 22.81 6.44
C LEU A 193 5.20 23.93 6.01
N LYS A 194 5.08 24.43 4.77
CA LYS A 194 5.89 25.57 4.28
C LYS A 194 5.52 26.87 4.99
N LYS A 195 4.22 27.14 5.17
CA LYS A 195 3.73 28.32 5.90
C LYS A 195 4.11 28.29 7.39
N GLY A 196 4.09 27.11 8.02
CA GLY A 196 4.53 26.94 9.40
C GLY A 196 6.03 27.16 9.60
N ALA A 197 6.86 26.74 8.65
CA ALA A 197 8.31 26.96 8.69
C ALA A 197 8.69 28.44 8.57
N GLY A 198 7.91 29.25 7.85
CA GLY A 198 8.13 30.69 7.72
C GLY A 198 7.77 31.52 8.95
N ARG A 199 7.05 30.95 9.92
CA ARG A 199 6.72 31.59 11.22
C ARG A 199 7.74 31.30 12.32
N ILE A 200 8.65 30.34 12.08
CA ILE A 200 9.76 29.96 12.98
C ILE A 200 11.06 30.45 12.32
N GLN A 201 11.11 31.72 11.94
CA GLN A 201 12.38 32.42 11.82
C GLN A 201 12.59 33.15 13.14
N PRO A 202 13.75 33.00 13.81
CA PRO A 202 14.05 33.80 14.98
C PRO A 202 14.02 35.26 14.55
N GLY A 203 13.02 36.01 15.05
CA GLY A 203 13.10 37.47 15.03
C GLY A 203 14.36 37.91 15.79
N PRO A 204 14.97 39.05 15.43
CA PRO A 204 16.19 39.51 16.09
C PRO A 204 15.96 39.62 17.60
N GLU A 205 16.91 39.08 18.37
CA GLU A 205 16.91 38.98 19.83
C GLU A 205 16.39 40.26 20.50
N ALA A 206 15.17 40.22 21.04
CA ALA A 206 14.77 41.10 22.11
C ALA A 206 15.07 40.37 23.42
N ALA A 207 16.22 40.70 24.01
CA ALA A 207 16.65 40.22 25.32
C ALA A 207 15.60 40.58 26.40
N GLY A 208 15.00 39.55 27.00
CA GLY A 208 14.13 39.69 28.16
C GLY A 208 14.12 38.38 28.96
N PRO A 209 14.42 38.39 30.27
CA PRO A 209 14.45 37.18 31.06
C PRO A 209 13.02 36.85 31.53
N SER A 210 12.36 35.89 30.88
CA SER A 210 11.11 35.31 31.37
C SER A 210 11.30 33.84 31.71
N THR A 211 11.40 33.59 33.01
CA THR A 211 11.26 32.30 33.68
C THR A 211 9.92 31.66 33.35
N GLY A 212 9.96 30.53 32.64
CA GLY A 212 8.80 29.72 32.31
C GLY A 212 9.14 28.68 31.24
N GLN A 213 9.92 27.66 31.61
CA GLN A 213 10.24 26.54 30.71
C GLN A 213 8.97 25.71 30.43
N ALA A 214 8.20 26.11 29.43
CA ALA A 214 7.42 25.17 28.64
C ALA A 214 8.40 24.37 27.74
N PRO A 215 8.18 23.07 27.50
CA PRO A 215 9.15 22.25 26.76
C PRO A 215 9.06 22.53 25.25
N GLU A 216 9.60 23.68 24.81
CA GLU A 216 9.64 24.09 23.39
C GLU A 216 10.31 23.03 22.50
N GLY A 217 11.24 22.23 23.03
CA GLY A 217 11.92 21.15 22.30
C GLY A 217 11.10 19.88 22.03
N GLN A 218 10.05 19.57 22.80
CA GLN A 218 9.25 18.36 22.61
C GLN A 218 8.24 18.50 21.46
N GLY A 219 7.62 19.67 21.31
CA GLY A 219 6.69 19.96 20.20
C GLY A 219 7.38 19.96 18.83
N GLU A 220 8.56 20.56 18.74
CA GLU A 220 9.35 20.63 17.51
C GLU A 220 9.90 19.27 17.06
N SER A 221 10.38 18.45 18.01
CA SER A 221 10.89 17.11 17.71
C SER A 221 9.79 16.17 17.24
N LEU A 222 8.59 16.25 17.82
CA LEU A 222 7.40 15.48 17.41
C LEU A 222 6.92 15.92 16.01
N MET A 223 6.88 17.22 15.72
CA MET A 223 6.54 17.77 14.40
C MET A 223 7.57 17.36 13.34
N ARG A 224 8.86 17.37 13.66
CA ARG A 224 9.93 16.91 12.77
C ARG A 224 9.83 15.40 12.48
N ALA A 225 9.43 14.60 13.46
CA ALA A 225 9.17 13.18 13.27
C ALA A 225 7.97 12.93 12.33
N ARG A 226 6.84 13.63 12.55
CA ARG A 226 5.66 13.58 11.67
C ARG A 226 6.00 13.97 10.22
N ARG A 227 6.85 14.99 10.04
CA ARG A 227 7.32 15.46 8.72
C ARG A 227 8.13 14.40 7.97
N ASN A 228 8.97 13.62 8.66
CA ASN A 228 9.80 12.60 8.01
C ASN A 228 8.98 11.39 7.55
N THR A 229 7.98 10.98 8.33
CA THR A 229 7.03 9.92 7.94
C THR A 229 6.21 10.36 6.73
N PHE A 230 5.67 11.58 6.74
CA PHE A 230 4.97 12.16 5.59
C PHE A 230 5.78 12.15 4.29
N LYS A 231 7.04 12.60 4.32
CA LYS A 231 7.91 12.58 3.13
C LYS A 231 8.10 11.19 2.54
N THR A 232 8.19 10.16 3.40
CA THR A 232 8.30 8.77 2.95
C THR A 232 7.01 8.34 2.25
N LEU A 233 5.85 8.69 2.81
CA LEU A 233 4.55 8.30 2.28
C LEU A 233 4.21 9.00 0.96
N ILE A 234 4.66 10.25 0.75
CA ILE A 234 4.59 10.88 -0.58
C ILE A 234 5.35 10.06 -1.62
N ILE A 235 6.58 9.62 -1.30
CA ILE A 235 7.40 8.83 -2.23
C ILE A 235 6.69 7.51 -2.58
N VAL A 236 6.08 6.85 -1.58
CA VAL A 236 5.27 5.65 -1.82
C VAL A 236 4.11 5.94 -2.77
N CYS A 237 3.36 7.02 -2.56
CA CYS A 237 2.22 7.36 -3.42
C CYS A 237 2.65 7.78 -4.84
N VAL A 238 3.78 8.45 -5.00
CA VAL A 238 4.36 8.76 -6.32
C VAL A 238 4.79 7.48 -7.02
N ALA A 239 5.45 6.55 -6.31
CA ALA A 239 5.81 5.25 -6.86
C ALA A 239 4.57 4.48 -7.33
N PHE A 240 3.51 4.45 -6.51
CA PHE A 240 2.21 3.89 -6.87
C PHE A 240 1.66 4.52 -8.16
N THR A 241 1.56 5.85 -8.23
CA THR A 241 1.03 6.54 -9.42
C THR A 241 1.84 6.19 -10.67
N VAL A 242 3.17 6.20 -10.59
CA VAL A 242 4.05 5.88 -11.73
C VAL A 242 3.89 4.42 -12.16
N CYS A 243 3.83 3.47 -11.22
CA CYS A 243 3.64 2.06 -11.50
C CYS A 243 2.26 1.73 -12.09
N TRP A 244 1.23 2.45 -11.69
CA TRP A 244 -0.15 2.16 -12.10
C TRP A 244 -0.60 2.89 -13.36
N THR A 245 -0.12 4.12 -13.59
CA THR A 245 -0.57 4.96 -14.72
C THR A 245 -0.56 4.23 -16.06
N PRO A 246 0.52 3.54 -16.48
CA PRO A 246 0.57 2.95 -17.82
C PRO A 246 -0.54 1.94 -18.06
N ASN A 247 -0.78 1.06 -17.07
CA ASN A 247 -1.79 0.01 -17.19
C ASN A 247 -3.21 0.58 -17.12
N GLU A 248 -3.45 1.55 -16.23
CA GLU A 248 -4.75 2.20 -16.07
C GLU A 248 -5.14 3.01 -17.30
N VAL A 249 -4.19 3.66 -17.97
CA VAL A 249 -4.44 4.35 -19.24
C VAL A 249 -4.82 3.36 -20.34
N ILE A 250 -4.09 2.23 -20.48
CA ILE A 250 -4.43 1.19 -21.46
C ILE A 250 -5.82 0.60 -21.19
N PHE A 251 -6.11 0.29 -19.92
CA PHE A 251 -7.42 -0.21 -19.50
C PHE A 251 -8.54 0.80 -19.78
N PHE A 252 -8.32 2.08 -19.50
CA PHE A 252 -9.29 3.14 -19.79
C PHE A 252 -9.55 3.28 -21.29
N LEU A 253 -8.50 3.31 -22.12
CA LEU A 253 -8.61 3.40 -23.58
C LEU A 253 -9.36 2.19 -24.17
N PHE A 254 -9.05 0.98 -23.70
CA PHE A 254 -9.77 -0.23 -24.09
C PHE A 254 -11.27 -0.10 -23.82
N ASN A 255 -11.65 0.41 -22.65
CA ASN A 255 -13.06 0.61 -22.29
C ASN A 255 -13.74 1.78 -23.04
N LEU A 256 -12.97 2.67 -23.67
CA LEU A 256 -13.49 3.67 -24.61
C LEU A 256 -13.68 3.13 -26.03
N GLY A 257 -13.33 1.86 -26.28
CA GLY A 257 -13.44 1.21 -27.59
C GLY A 257 -12.20 1.34 -28.46
N VAL A 258 -11.07 1.79 -27.91
CA VAL A 258 -9.78 1.76 -28.60
C VAL A 258 -9.31 0.31 -28.68
N ALA A 259 -8.91 -0.13 -29.87
CA ALA A 259 -8.31 -1.45 -30.06
C ALA A 259 -6.98 -1.54 -29.28
N VAL A 260 -6.89 -2.50 -28.37
CA VAL A 260 -5.69 -2.76 -27.57
C VAL A 260 -5.19 -4.16 -27.87
N ASP A 261 -3.90 -4.25 -28.18
CA ASP A 261 -3.20 -5.53 -28.28
C ASP A 261 -2.66 -5.95 -26.91
N PHE A 262 -3.37 -6.88 -26.27
CA PHE A 262 -3.00 -7.47 -24.97
C PHE A 262 -1.78 -8.40 -25.05
N THR A 263 -1.24 -8.65 -26.24
CA THR A 263 0.02 -9.38 -26.44
C THR A 263 1.21 -8.46 -26.67
N SER A 264 0.97 -7.15 -26.85
CA SER A 264 2.01 -6.17 -27.12
C SER A 264 3.00 -6.02 -25.96
N VAL A 265 4.26 -5.73 -26.30
CA VAL A 265 5.30 -5.37 -25.32
C VAL A 265 4.87 -4.21 -24.42
N VAL A 266 4.10 -3.26 -24.95
CA VAL A 266 3.58 -2.11 -24.19
C VAL A 266 2.67 -2.57 -23.06
N TYR A 267 1.73 -3.48 -23.32
CA TYR A 267 0.85 -4.03 -22.30
C TYR A 267 1.62 -4.92 -21.30
N ILE A 268 2.55 -5.75 -21.77
CA ILE A 268 3.38 -6.59 -20.90
C ILE A 268 4.20 -5.72 -19.93
N VAL A 269 4.83 -4.65 -20.44
CA VAL A 269 5.59 -3.69 -19.61
C VAL A 269 4.66 -2.96 -18.64
N SER A 270 3.45 -2.57 -19.04
CA SER A 270 2.51 -1.91 -18.11
C SER A 270 2.10 -2.83 -16.95
N VAL A 271 1.84 -4.11 -17.23
CA VAL A 271 1.54 -5.12 -16.21
C VAL A 271 2.76 -5.31 -15.29
N ALA A 272 3.97 -5.32 -15.85
CA ALA A 272 5.21 -5.43 -15.07
C ALA A 272 5.39 -4.25 -14.09
N PHE A 273 5.03 -3.02 -14.51
CA PHE A 273 5.05 -1.84 -13.66
C PHE A 273 4.06 -1.95 -12.49
N VAL A 274 2.83 -2.41 -12.75
CA VAL A 274 1.83 -2.66 -11.69
C VAL A 274 2.32 -3.71 -10.70
N ALA A 275 2.85 -4.83 -11.20
CA ALA A 275 3.39 -5.89 -10.33
C ALA A 275 4.54 -5.37 -9.46
N SER A 276 5.44 -4.54 -10.01
CA SER A 276 6.56 -3.97 -9.27
C SER A 276 6.13 -3.13 -8.05
N ASN A 277 4.96 -2.49 -8.10
CA ASN A 277 4.46 -1.69 -6.98
C ASN A 277 4.39 -2.50 -5.68
N SER A 278 4.07 -3.80 -5.75
CA SER A 278 3.96 -4.63 -4.54
C SER A 278 5.31 -4.82 -3.83
N CYS A 279 6.44 -4.69 -4.52
CA CYS A 279 7.76 -4.93 -3.92
C CYS A 279 8.58 -3.66 -3.68
N LEU A 280 8.13 -2.47 -4.13
CA LEU A 280 8.87 -1.21 -3.96
C LEU A 280 8.83 -0.65 -2.53
N ASN A 281 7.72 -0.85 -1.82
CA ASN A 281 7.48 -0.27 -0.49
C ASN A 281 8.59 -0.57 0.54
N PRO A 282 9.06 -1.83 0.70
CA PRO A 282 10.17 -2.15 1.59
C PRO A 282 11.46 -1.37 1.31
N PHE A 283 11.82 -1.18 0.03
CA PHE A 283 13.02 -0.41 -0.34
C PHE A 283 12.87 1.07 0.02
N ILE A 284 11.70 1.66 -0.25
CA ILE A 284 11.40 3.04 0.13
C ILE A 284 11.53 3.22 1.65
N TYR A 285 10.99 2.28 2.43
CA TYR A 285 11.11 2.31 3.89
C TYR A 285 12.55 2.13 4.36
N ALA A 286 13.29 1.17 3.80
CA ALA A 286 14.68 0.91 4.13
C ALA A 286 15.61 2.11 3.83
N ILE A 287 15.33 2.89 2.79
CA ILE A 287 16.16 4.04 2.40
C ILE A 287 15.73 5.32 3.14
N LYS A 288 14.44 5.62 3.16
CA LYS A 288 13.91 6.94 3.58
C LYS A 288 13.29 6.94 4.98
N TYR A 289 12.69 5.84 5.41
CA TYR A 289 11.96 5.82 6.67
C TYR A 289 12.89 5.65 7.88
N LYS A 290 13.25 6.78 8.53
CA LYS A 290 14.19 6.79 9.66
C LYS A 290 13.79 5.86 10.81
N GLN A 291 12.51 5.78 11.16
CA GLN A 291 12.04 4.92 12.25
C GLN A 291 12.21 3.44 11.89
N PHE A 292 11.89 3.07 10.64
CA PHE A 292 12.08 1.72 10.13
C PHE A 292 13.55 1.30 10.13
N ARG A 293 14.46 2.18 9.65
CA ARG A 293 15.91 1.93 9.73
C ARG A 293 16.41 1.74 11.16
N LYS A 294 15.92 2.55 12.10
CA LYS A 294 16.25 2.38 13.53
C LYS A 294 15.75 1.01 14.03
N ALA A 295 14.54 0.62 13.64
CA ALA A 295 13.94 -0.64 14.04
C ALA A 295 14.67 -1.85 13.45
N LEU A 296 15.10 -1.79 12.19
CA LEU A 296 15.98 -2.78 11.56
C LEU A 296 17.26 -2.99 12.37
N ARG A 297 17.95 -1.91 12.75
CA ARG A 297 19.14 -2.01 13.61
C ARG A 297 18.83 -2.57 15.00
N THR A 298 17.69 -2.25 15.58
CA THR A 298 17.28 -2.84 16.87
C THR A 298 17.00 -4.34 16.74
N LEU A 299 16.43 -4.78 15.62
CA LEU A 299 16.10 -6.18 15.38
C LEU A 299 17.35 -7.03 15.12
N PHE A 300 18.27 -6.55 14.28
CA PHE A 300 19.48 -7.30 13.87
C PHE A 300 20.73 -6.96 14.67
N GLY A 301 20.79 -5.81 15.33
CA GLY A 301 21.94 -5.35 16.12
C GLY A 301 21.94 -5.83 17.58
N ARG A 302 20.97 -6.67 17.98
CA ARG A 302 20.82 -7.16 19.36
C ARG A 302 21.20 -8.63 19.58
N SER A 303 21.90 -9.29 18.65
CA SER A 303 22.48 -10.62 18.89
C SER A 303 23.59 -10.66 19.97
N GLY A 304 23.73 -9.63 20.81
CA GLY A 304 24.75 -9.53 21.86
C GLY A 304 24.27 -9.07 23.25
N GLU A 305 22.98 -8.77 23.46
CA GLU A 305 22.49 -8.42 24.80
C GLU A 305 21.21 -9.17 25.12
N THR A 306 21.38 -10.20 25.95
CA THR A 306 20.35 -10.99 26.61
C THR A 306 19.32 -10.06 27.26
N LEU A 307 18.07 -10.13 26.80
CA LEU A 307 16.92 -9.49 27.43
C LEU A 307 16.77 -10.05 28.85
N GLN A 308 17.18 -9.29 29.88
CA GLN A 308 16.74 -9.58 31.24
C GLN A 308 15.25 -9.23 31.39
N PRO A 309 14.46 -10.04 32.12
CA PRO A 309 13.08 -9.70 32.45
C PRO A 309 13.07 -8.52 33.40
N VAL A 310 12.27 -7.50 33.09
CA VAL A 310 11.95 -6.43 34.03
C VAL A 310 11.16 -7.05 35.18
N THR A 311 11.79 -7.23 36.33
CA THR A 311 11.14 -7.60 37.58
C THR A 311 10.19 -6.48 38.00
N SER A 312 9.01 -6.90 38.43
CA SER A 312 7.92 -6.07 38.95
C SER A 312 8.40 -5.20 40.10
N VAL A 313 8.15 -3.89 39.99
CA VAL A 313 8.29 -2.92 41.09
C VAL A 313 7.35 -3.32 42.23
N SER A 314 7.94 -3.43 43.42
CA SER A 314 7.28 -3.65 44.70
C SER A 314 6.18 -2.60 44.91
N LYS A 315 4.99 -3.09 45.31
CA LYS A 315 4.06 -2.31 46.10
C LYS A 315 4.63 -2.31 47.51
N ASP A 316 5.01 -1.15 48.01
CA ASP A 316 4.96 -0.78 49.42
C ASP A 316 5.15 0.73 49.51
N CYS A 317 4.05 1.46 49.75
CA CYS A 317 4.08 2.73 50.47
C CYS A 317 2.64 3.15 50.83
N ALA A 318 2.39 3.15 52.14
CA ALA A 318 1.29 3.76 52.92
C ALA A 318 -0.12 3.17 52.75
#